data_AF-A0A8T6WNE0-F1
#
_entry.id   AF-A0A8T6WNE0-F1
#
_cell.length_a   1.000
_cell.length_b   1.000
_cell.length_c   1.000
_cell.angle_alpha   90.00
_cell.angle_beta   90.00
_cell.angle_gamma   90.00
#
_symmetry.space_group_name_H-M   'P 1'
#
loop_
_entity.id
_entity.type
_entity.pdbx_description
1 polymer ?
#
loop_
_entity_poly.entity_id
_entity_poly.type
_entity_poly.pdbx_seq_one_letter_code
_entity_poly.pdbx_strand_id
1 'polypeptide(L)' 'YKHVKMKVGAWVFGVSMKEDIQRVKTVRDAIGDEVELMLDANNAWNSKNAIRFIKSVERYEPYWFEEPV' A
#
# COMPACT_ATOMS: atom_id res chain seq x y z
N TYR A 1 -15.47 1.02 -10.42
CA TYR A 1 -15.49 0.07 -9.28
C TYR A 1 -15.55 0.89 -7.99
N LYS A 2 -16.09 0.33 -6.90
CA LYS A 2 -16.16 1.04 -5.59
C LYS A 2 -14.93 0.80 -4.70
N HIS A 3 -14.17 -0.25 -4.97
CA HIS A 3 -13.02 -0.67 -4.17
C HIS A 3 -11.91 -1.17 -5.10
N VAL A 4 -10.66 -0.91 -4.72
CA VAL A 4 -9.45 -1.39 -5.41
C VAL A 4 -8.45 -1.89 -4.37
N LYS A 5 -7.93 -3.11 -4.58
CA LYS A 5 -6.82 -3.66 -3.78
C LYS A 5 -5.54 -3.67 -4.59
N MET A 6 -4.42 -3.24 -4.00
CA MET A 6 -3.10 -3.28 -4.65
C MET A 6 -2.06 -4.03 -3.82
N LYS A 7 -1.20 -4.79 -4.51
CA LYS A 7 -0.06 -5.48 -3.92
C LYS A 7 1.05 -4.49 -3.54
N VAL A 8 1.51 -4.58 -2.29
CA VAL A 8 2.68 -3.90 -1.72
C VAL A 8 3.66 -4.93 -1.13
N GLY A 9 4.88 -4.52 -0.79
CA GLY A 9 5.90 -5.42 -0.27
C GLY A 9 6.45 -6.39 -1.33
N ALA A 10 6.44 -5.98 -2.60
CA ALA A 10 6.81 -6.82 -3.74
C ALA A 10 8.34 -6.89 -3.98
N TRP A 11 9.13 -6.96 -2.90
CA TRP A 11 10.60 -6.91 -2.95
C TRP A 11 11.27 -8.05 -3.73
N VAL A 12 10.65 -9.23 -3.77
CA VAL A 12 11.11 -10.41 -4.53
C VAL A 12 11.00 -10.17 -6.03
N PHE A 13 10.19 -9.18 -6.44
CA PHE A 13 10.05 -8.71 -7.81
C PHE A 13 10.83 -7.41 -8.06
N GLY A 14 11.74 -7.05 -7.14
CA GLY A 14 12.60 -5.87 -7.29
C GLY A 14 11.94 -4.54 -6.92
N VAL A 15 10.74 -4.55 -6.31
CA VAL A 15 10.05 -3.32 -5.90
C VAL A 15 10.48 -2.91 -4.50
N SER A 16 11.13 -1.76 -4.39
CA SER A 16 11.49 -1.16 -3.11
C SER A 16 10.29 -0.53 -2.40
N MET A 17 10.40 -0.34 -1.09
CA MET A 17 9.38 0.36 -0.29
C MET A 17 9.09 1.78 -0.82
N LYS A 18 10.11 2.47 -1.35
CA LYS A 18 9.95 3.81 -1.95
C LYS A 18 9.10 3.74 -3.21
N GLU A 19 9.30 2.72 -4.04
CA GLU A 19 8.47 2.49 -5.23
C GLU A 19 7.05 2.10 -4.83
N ASP A 20 6.85 1.27 -3.80
CA ASP A 20 5.51 0.98 -3.29
C ASP A 20 4.78 2.25 -2.82
N ILE A 21 5.45 3.13 -2.07
CA ILE A 21 4.88 4.43 -1.66
C ILE A 21 4.46 5.26 -2.88
N GLN A 22 5.32 5.32 -3.91
CA GLN A 22 5.00 6.05 -5.14
C GLN A 22 3.83 5.42 -5.90
N ARG A 23 3.75 4.08 -5.93
CA ARG A 23 2.64 3.35 -6.55
C ARG A 23 1.33 3.62 -5.82
N VAL A 24 1.33 3.64 -4.48
CA VAL A 24 0.14 4.00 -3.68
C VAL A 24 -0.32 5.41 -4.03
N LYS A 25 0.59 6.39 -4.08
CA LYS A 25 0.28 7.75 -4.53
C LYS A 25 -0.36 7.75 -5.93
N THR A 26 0.29 7.11 -6.90
CA THR A 26 -0.19 7.08 -8.29
C THR A 26 -1.56 6.43 -8.41
N VAL A 27 -1.81 5.35 -7.67
CA VAL A 27 -3.11 4.69 -7.64
C VAL A 27 -4.17 5.59 -7.02
N ARG A 28 -3.88 6.22 -5.87
CA ARG A 28 -4.80 7.18 -5.23
C ARG A 28 -5.14 8.33 -6.18
N ASP A 29 -4.15 8.95 -6.80
CA ASP A 29 -4.34 10.03 -7.77
C ASP A 29 -5.21 9.60 -8.97
N ALA A 30 -5.11 8.33 -9.40
CA ALA A 30 -5.84 7.81 -10.55
C ALA A 30 -7.29 7.41 -10.24
N ILE A 31 -7.57 6.90 -9.04
CA ILE A 31 -8.90 6.41 -8.66
C ILE A 31 -9.76 7.47 -7.96
N GLY A 32 -9.16 8.58 -7.50
CA GLY A 32 -9.83 9.61 -6.73
C GLY A 32 -10.15 9.17 -5.30
N ASP A 33 -10.72 10.08 -4.50
CA ASP A 33 -10.93 9.84 -3.05
C ASP A 33 -12.20 9.04 -2.75
N GLU A 34 -13.14 8.92 -3.70
CA GLU A 34 -14.41 8.18 -3.52
C GLU A 34 -14.24 6.65 -3.60
N VAL A 35 -13.12 6.17 -4.14
CA VAL A 35 -12.83 4.74 -4.27
C VAL A 35 -11.99 4.28 -3.08
N GLU A 36 -12.44 3.24 -2.38
CA GLU A 36 -11.67 2.67 -1.28
C GLU A 36 -10.41 1.97 -1.81
N LEU A 37 -9.26 2.32 -1.25
CA LEU A 37 -7.96 1.73 -1.59
C LEU A 37 -7.51 0.78 -0.48
N MET A 38 -7.31 -0.48 -0.82
CA MET A 38 -6.77 -1.49 0.10
C MET A 38 -5.35 -1.89 -0.32
N LEU A 39 -4.51 -2.18 0.66
CA LEU A 39 -3.11 -2.57 0.48
C LEU A 39 -2.93 -3.99 0.99
N ASP A 40 -2.31 -4.86 0.19
CA ASP A 40 -2.04 -6.25 0.55
C ASP A 40 -0.53 -6.50 0.54
N ALA A 41 0.05 -6.80 1.70
CA ALA A 41 1.48 -7.06 1.84
C ALA A 41 1.85 -8.55 1.76
N ASN A 42 0.89 -9.49 1.86
CA ASN A 42 1.14 -10.93 1.99
C ASN A 42 2.33 -11.29 2.90
N ASN A 43 2.34 -10.73 4.11
CA ASN A 43 3.34 -10.96 5.16
C ASN A 43 4.79 -10.61 4.73
N ALA A 44 4.95 -9.66 3.80
CA ALA A 44 6.26 -9.31 3.25
C ALA A 44 7.18 -8.55 4.22
N TRP A 45 6.66 -8.04 5.35
CA TRP A 45 7.41 -7.19 6.27
C TRP A 45 7.38 -7.71 7.70
N ASN A 46 8.37 -7.31 8.51
CA ASN A 46 8.21 -7.38 9.96
C ASN A 46 7.40 -6.17 10.47
N SER A 47 6.97 -6.21 11.73
CA SER A 47 6.12 -5.16 12.33
C SER A 47 6.73 -3.75 12.20
N LYS A 48 8.05 -3.62 12.33
CA LYS A 48 8.73 -2.32 12.22
C LYS A 48 8.63 -1.75 10.80
N ASN A 49 8.87 -2.58 9.79
CA ASN A 49 8.79 -2.17 8.39
C ASN A 49 7.34 -1.91 7.96
N ALA A 50 6.39 -2.72 8.43
CA ALA A 50 4.96 -2.51 8.18
C ALA A 50 4.47 -1.17 8.75
N ILE A 51 4.82 -0.85 10.01
CA ILE A 51 4.50 0.44 10.64
C ILE A 51 5.14 1.60 9.87
N ARG A 52 6.41 1.46 9.46
CA ARG A 52 7.08 2.49 8.66
C ARG A 52 6.36 2.73 7.33
N PHE A 53 5.97 1.66 6.66
CA PHE A 53 5.29 1.75 5.38
C PHE A 53 3.93 2.44 5.52
N ILE A 54 3.06 1.95 6.42
CA ILE A 54 1.71 2.49 6.54
C ILE A 54 1.72 3.97 6.94
N LYS A 55 2.60 4.39 7.84
CA LYS A 55 2.79 5.82 8.18
C LYS A 55 3.24 6.68 7.00
N SER A 56 3.98 6.10 6.05
CA SER A 56 4.44 6.82 4.86
C SER A 56 3.33 7.02 3.82
N VAL A 57 2.26 6.23 3.89
CA VAL A 57 1.13 6.27 2.94
C VAL A 57 -0.20 6.63 3.58
N GLU A 58 -0.25 6.88 4.89
CA GLU A 58 -1.47 7.22 5.65
C GLU A 58 -2.23 8.40 5.05
N ARG A 59 -1.51 9.39 4.52
CA ARG A 59 -2.08 10.56 3.83
C ARG A 59 -2.84 10.25 2.54
N TYR A 60 -2.74 9.02 2.02
CA TYR A 60 -3.50 8.54 0.86
C TYR A 60 -4.72 7.72 1.26
N GLU A 61 -5.04 7.70 2.56
CA GLU A 61 -6.24 7.11 3.14
C GLU A 61 -6.49 5.66 2.68
N PRO A 62 -5.55 4.74 2.95
CA PRO A 62 -5.80 3.32 2.72
C PRO A 62 -6.90 2.84 3.67
N TYR A 63 -7.94 2.21 3.13
CA TYR A 63 -9.08 1.67 3.88
C TYR A 63 -8.70 0.43 4.70
N TRP A 64 -7.86 -0.44 4.15
CA TRP A 64 -7.41 -1.66 4.82
C TRP A 64 -5.96 -1.96 4.43
N PHE A 65 -5.15 -2.30 5.43
CA PHE A 65 -3.82 -2.90 5.27
C PHE A 65 -3.84 -4.39 5.67
N GLU A 66 -3.87 -5.27 4.66
CA GLU A 66 -4.02 -6.72 4.76
C GLU A 66 -2.64 -7.40 4.89
N GLU A 67 -2.57 -8.39 5.79
CA GLU A 67 -1.40 -9.26 6.00
C GLU A 67 -0.06 -8.49 6.08
N PRO A 68 0.10 -7.54 7.01
CA PRO A 68 1.29 -6.72 7.08
C PRO A 68 2.54 -7.45 7.61
N VAL A 69 2.36 -8.57 8.34
CA VAL A 69 3.42 -9.27 9.11
C VAL A 69 3.32 -10.79 9.07
#